data_AF-A0A2H0INE4-F1
#
_entry.id   AF-A0A2H0INE4-F1
#
_cell.length_a   1.000
_cell.length_b   1.000
_cell.length_c   1.000
_cell.angle_alpha   90.00
_cell.angle_beta   90.00
_cell.angle_gamma   90.00
#
_symmetry.space_group_name_H-M   'P 1'
#
loop_
_entity.id
_entity.type
_entity.pdbx_description
1 polymer ?
#
loop_
_entity_poly.entity_id
_entity_poly.type
_entity_poly.pdbx_seq_one_letter_code
_entity_poly.pdbx_strand_id
1 'polypeptide(L)'
;MQKLSLTLFSLMIIVSLNAQQRLPVFDQTCGYVGEIEESELYGFNSDSEAQGALKRIMRYTGLPANFQIMAANVPNAAAVIKGDTRYILYNQYFMEQIKDLTKTNWSSISILAHEIGHHLSGHTLDNIGSRPDKELESDGFSGFILYKMGATLDEARAVMNTIGGAGTSTHPPKSARLSAITNGWISARDLDEGIDPIEKKPVVTKPSTNPNPVVTKPVEPDPAPADVENVSTFDNHYIISSSAFPNIKKGWDKGYHYKDAVNYMNKWYAIMAVDDAINLQSWFKYSDFPGEKIKEKWDAEYRISNVDSFEGQWIVIMDKKENAPMQRWQTRVDFPTKEIDDNAKEGYMIQDVTYNETAGLWALISTKGDWQNQNWFTKEHWADLKDEIKTYWDKNYYISTLKYVHDRWVLVMTEYKTNPGIRQRWNSSASFLKEKIGDNEKEGFRLKELTYGEGLWISVMNAKTN
;
A
#
# COMPACT_ATOMS: atom_id res chain seq x y z
N MET A 1 -36.22 80.37 27.96
CA MET A 1 -35.93 79.79 26.63
C MET A 1 -34.95 78.64 26.82
N GLN A 2 -35.41 77.41 26.57
CA GLN A 2 -34.68 76.16 26.76
C GLN A 2 -33.44 76.11 25.84
N LYS A 3 -32.28 75.76 26.38
CA LYS A 3 -31.12 75.32 25.58
C LYS A 3 -31.05 73.80 25.64
N LEU A 4 -31.45 73.15 24.55
CA LEU A 4 -31.14 71.75 24.27
C LEU A 4 -29.62 71.62 24.14
N SER A 5 -28.98 70.84 25.01
CA SER A 5 -27.62 70.34 24.77
C SER A 5 -27.74 68.97 24.11
N LEU A 6 -27.42 68.92 22.81
CA LEU A 6 -27.41 67.70 22.02
C LEU A 6 -26.04 67.03 22.24
N THR A 7 -25.99 66.01 23.10
CA THR A 7 -24.78 65.19 23.26
C THR A 7 -24.76 64.13 22.16
N LEU A 8 -23.91 64.35 21.15
CA LEU A 8 -23.70 63.42 20.05
C LEU A 8 -22.88 62.22 20.56
N PHE A 9 -23.53 61.09 20.82
CA PHE A 9 -22.85 59.82 21.10
C PHE A 9 -22.34 59.28 19.76
N SER A 10 -21.06 59.48 19.46
CA SER A 10 -20.39 58.82 18.33
C SER A 10 -20.18 57.36 18.70
N LEU A 11 -21.10 56.50 18.23
CA LEU A 11 -20.95 55.05 18.32
C LEU A 11 -19.88 54.63 17.29
N MET A 12 -18.63 54.55 17.74
CA MET A 12 -17.53 54.01 16.94
C MET A 12 -17.74 52.49 16.85
N ILE A 13 -18.43 52.04 15.80
CA ILE A 13 -18.47 50.63 15.43
C ILE A 13 -17.07 50.28 14.90
N ILE A 14 -16.22 49.74 15.76
CA ILE A 14 -14.98 49.08 15.35
C ILE A 14 -15.42 47.79 14.67
N VAL A 15 -15.62 47.84 13.36
CA VAL A 15 -15.67 46.63 12.55
C VAL A 15 -14.25 46.09 12.53
N SER A 16 -14.01 44.99 13.23
CA SER A 16 -12.77 44.21 13.15
C SER A 16 -12.65 43.67 11.72
N LEU A 17 -12.10 44.48 10.82
CA LEU A 17 -11.60 43.98 9.53
C LEU A 17 -10.51 42.96 9.86
N ASN A 18 -10.71 41.69 9.49
CA ASN A 18 -9.60 40.73 9.39
C ASN A 18 -8.59 41.34 8.43
N ALA A 19 -7.51 41.91 8.97
CA ALA A 19 -6.54 42.66 8.19
C ALA A 19 -5.82 41.69 7.25
N GLN A 20 -6.17 41.72 5.97
CA GLN A 20 -5.44 41.06 4.91
C GLN A 20 -4.01 41.60 4.90
N GLN A 21 -3.03 40.69 5.02
CA GLN A 21 -1.61 41.04 5.00
C GLN A 21 -0.96 40.45 3.76
N ARG A 22 -0.23 41.26 3.00
CA ARG A 22 0.64 40.73 1.92
C ARG A 22 1.79 39.96 2.56
N LEU A 23 1.94 38.70 2.19
CA LEU A 23 3.02 37.83 2.63
C LEU A 23 4.28 38.07 1.77
N PRO A 24 5.48 37.81 2.32
CA PRO A 24 6.70 37.89 1.54
C PRO A 24 6.70 36.86 0.41
N VAL A 25 7.44 37.15 -0.66
CA VAL A 25 7.73 36.17 -1.71
C VAL A 25 8.64 35.09 -1.12
N PHE A 26 8.27 33.83 -1.26
CA PHE A 26 9.07 32.69 -0.82
C PHE A 26 9.84 32.11 -2.01
N ASP A 27 11.12 31.84 -1.82
CA ASP A 27 12.00 31.41 -2.92
C ASP A 27 11.75 29.95 -3.32
N GLN A 28 11.21 29.13 -2.39
CA GLN A 28 10.75 27.76 -2.60
C GLN A 28 9.62 27.43 -1.61
N THR A 29 8.70 26.56 -2.03
CA THR A 29 7.54 26.12 -1.24
C THR A 29 7.45 24.60 -1.25
N CYS A 30 7.10 23.99 -0.10
CA CYS A 30 6.69 22.60 -0.06
C CYS A 30 5.17 22.58 0.00
N GLY A 31 4.51 22.11 -1.06
CA GLY A 31 3.06 22.07 -1.15
C GLY A 31 2.52 20.68 -0.84
N TYR A 32 1.44 20.58 -0.08
CA TYR A 32 0.86 19.28 0.28
C TYR A 32 0.53 18.41 -0.95
N VAL A 33 0.09 19.02 -2.05
CA VAL A 33 -0.11 18.38 -3.37
C VAL A 33 0.35 19.32 -4.48
N GLY A 34 1.45 18.98 -5.15
CA GLY A 34 1.95 19.74 -6.28
C GLY A 34 2.66 21.03 -5.86
N GLU A 35 3.33 21.66 -6.82
CA GLU A 35 4.07 22.90 -6.60
C GLU A 35 3.13 24.11 -6.47
N ILE A 36 3.56 25.12 -5.71
CA ILE A 36 2.80 26.36 -5.51
C ILE A 36 3.45 27.46 -6.34
N GLU A 37 2.78 27.86 -7.42
CA GLU A 37 3.27 28.85 -8.39
C GLU A 37 2.66 30.26 -8.21
N GLU A 38 2.25 30.63 -6.99
CA GLU A 38 1.59 31.92 -6.74
C GLU A 38 2.59 33.07 -6.57
N SER A 39 2.51 34.07 -7.46
CA SER A 39 3.41 35.24 -7.47
C SER A 39 3.10 36.27 -6.37
N GLU A 40 1.86 36.30 -5.87
CA GLU A 40 1.43 37.17 -4.78
C GLU A 40 0.66 36.39 -3.71
N LEU A 41 1.26 36.27 -2.53
CA LEU A 41 0.63 35.62 -1.39
C LEU A 41 0.00 36.64 -0.44
N TYR A 42 -1.23 36.35 -0.05
CA TYR A 42 -2.01 37.12 0.91
C TYR A 42 -2.39 36.22 2.07
N GLY A 43 -1.99 36.63 3.27
CA GLY A 43 -2.24 35.96 4.52
C GLY A 43 -3.37 36.64 5.31
N PHE A 44 -4.07 35.82 6.08
CA PHE A 44 -5.11 36.20 7.01
C PHE A 44 -4.84 35.53 8.36
N ASN A 45 -5.47 36.03 9.41
CA ASN A 45 -5.45 35.35 10.70
C ASN A 45 -6.00 33.93 10.53
N SER A 46 -5.27 32.93 11.01
CA SER A 46 -5.74 31.56 11.08
C SER A 46 -6.97 31.46 11.97
N ASP A 47 -7.90 30.58 11.62
CA ASP A 47 -9.06 30.27 12.46
C ASP A 47 -8.68 29.47 13.73
N SER A 48 -9.64 29.35 14.64
CA SER A 48 -9.44 28.63 15.92
C SER A 48 -9.26 27.12 15.75
N GLU A 49 -9.78 26.53 14.67
CA GLU A 49 -9.66 25.10 14.38
C GLU A 49 -8.22 24.76 14.00
N ALA A 50 -7.61 25.53 13.09
CA ALA A 50 -6.23 25.41 12.66
C ALA A 50 -5.24 25.65 13.83
N GLN A 51 -5.46 26.70 14.62
CA GLN A 51 -4.68 26.96 15.84
C GLN A 51 -4.82 25.84 16.88
N GLY A 52 -6.03 25.30 17.03
CA GLY A 52 -6.29 24.15 17.88
C GLY A 52 -5.58 22.89 17.41
N ALA A 53 -5.61 22.61 16.10
CA ALA A 53 -4.94 21.47 15.49
C ALA A 53 -3.41 21.53 15.67
N LEU A 54 -2.79 22.69 15.37
CA LEU A 54 -1.35 22.90 15.59
C LEU A 54 -0.94 22.59 17.03
N LYS A 55 -1.68 23.12 18.02
CA LYS A 55 -1.39 22.86 19.45
C LYS A 55 -1.54 21.39 19.82
N ARG A 56 -2.57 20.71 19.30
CA ARG A 56 -2.80 19.28 19.55
C ARG A 56 -1.69 18.44 18.96
N ILE A 57 -1.30 18.69 17.71
CA ILE A 57 -0.21 17.96 17.03
C ILE A 57 1.10 18.12 17.78
N MET A 58 1.50 19.37 18.08
CA MET A 58 2.77 19.65 18.76
C MET A 58 2.85 19.08 20.17
N ARG A 59 1.71 18.86 20.85
CA ARG A 59 1.71 18.18 22.15
C ARG A 59 2.30 16.76 22.06
N TYR A 60 2.08 16.05 20.96
CA TYR A 60 2.57 14.69 20.77
C TYR A 60 4.03 14.63 20.28
N THR A 61 4.62 15.75 19.90
CA THR A 61 6.05 15.82 19.56
C THR A 61 6.92 16.14 20.78
N GLY A 62 6.33 16.68 21.84
CA GLY A 62 7.06 17.17 23.01
C GLY A 62 7.86 18.45 22.76
N LEU A 63 7.73 19.07 21.57
CA LEU A 63 8.44 20.28 21.18
C LEU A 63 7.53 21.52 21.28
N PRO A 64 8.09 22.70 21.59
CA PRO A 64 7.35 23.95 21.45
C PRO A 64 7.10 24.27 19.96
N ALA A 65 5.95 24.84 19.64
CA ALA A 65 5.68 25.36 18.30
C ALA A 65 6.47 26.65 18.05
N ASN A 66 7.29 26.68 16.99
CA ASN A 66 8.05 27.87 16.56
C ASN A 66 7.72 28.29 15.12
N PHE A 67 6.49 28.02 14.68
CA PHE A 67 5.96 28.39 13.37
C PHE A 67 4.67 29.22 13.53
N GLN A 68 4.41 30.11 12.57
CA GLN A 68 3.17 30.87 12.47
C GLN A 68 2.22 30.17 11.49
N ILE A 69 1.07 29.72 11.97
CA ILE A 69 0.02 29.20 11.10
C ILE A 69 -0.87 30.35 10.61
N MET A 70 -1.08 30.44 9.30
CA MET A 70 -1.85 31.51 8.67
C MET A 70 -2.75 30.94 7.57
N ALA A 71 -3.98 31.43 7.50
CA ALA A 71 -4.81 31.19 6.33
C ALA A 71 -4.24 32.01 5.16
N ALA A 72 -4.16 31.44 3.96
CA ALA A 72 -3.56 32.09 2.80
C ALA A 72 -4.19 31.63 1.48
N ASN A 73 -3.97 32.40 0.41
CA ASN A 73 -4.38 32.05 -0.96
C ASN A 73 -3.48 31.03 -1.66
N VAL A 74 -2.73 30.20 -0.91
CA VAL A 74 -2.05 29.02 -1.48
C VAL A 74 -3.10 28.07 -2.08
N PRO A 75 -2.78 27.18 -3.03
CA PRO A 75 -3.77 26.25 -3.58
C PRO A 75 -4.21 25.17 -2.57
N ASN A 76 -3.36 24.84 -1.59
CA ASN A 76 -3.53 23.75 -0.64
C ASN A 76 -3.01 24.12 0.77
N ALA A 77 -1.93 23.50 1.24
CA ALA A 77 -1.18 23.89 2.43
C ALA A 77 0.32 23.82 2.15
N ALA A 78 1.11 24.62 2.87
CA ALA A 78 2.54 24.73 2.64
C ALA A 78 3.35 25.10 3.88
N ALA A 79 4.51 24.47 4.03
CA ALA A 79 5.56 24.85 4.97
C ALA A 79 6.63 25.71 4.29
N VAL A 80 6.86 26.92 4.80
CA VAL A 80 7.79 27.89 4.20
C VAL A 80 8.60 28.65 5.25
N ILE A 81 9.77 29.16 4.85
CA ILE A 81 10.62 30.02 5.69
C ILE A 81 10.89 31.33 4.96
N LYS A 82 10.77 32.46 5.69
CA LYS A 82 11.28 33.76 5.22
C LYS A 82 12.09 34.42 6.32
N GLY A 83 13.37 34.68 6.03
CA GLY A 83 14.32 35.11 7.05
C GLY A 83 14.35 34.09 8.18
N ASP A 84 14.18 34.55 9.42
CA ASP A 84 14.15 33.69 10.60
C ASP A 84 12.74 33.19 10.97
N THR A 85 11.71 33.53 10.17
CA THR A 85 10.32 33.17 10.49
C THR A 85 9.86 31.96 9.68
N ARG A 86 9.29 30.97 10.38
CA ARG A 86 8.68 29.76 9.81
C ARG A 86 7.17 29.93 9.73
N TYR A 87 6.57 29.58 8.59
CA TYR A 87 5.13 29.69 8.37
C TYR A 87 4.54 28.37 7.89
N ILE A 88 3.35 28.05 8.40
CA ILE A 88 2.45 27.06 7.84
C ILE A 88 1.29 27.83 7.20
N LEU A 89 1.24 27.83 5.89
CA LEU A 89 0.19 28.48 5.11
C LEU A 89 -0.86 27.44 4.74
N TYR A 90 -2.14 27.75 4.88
CA TYR A 90 -3.20 26.84 4.43
C TYR A 90 -4.35 27.60 3.77
N ASN A 91 -4.96 26.96 2.78
CA ASN A 91 -6.16 27.45 2.13
C ASN A 91 -7.39 26.91 2.86
N GLN A 92 -8.15 27.80 3.48
CA GLN A 92 -9.31 27.43 4.26
C GLN A 92 -10.38 26.71 3.41
N TYR A 93 -10.61 27.17 2.18
CA TYR A 93 -11.58 26.55 1.26
C TYR A 93 -11.16 25.13 0.87
N PHE A 94 -9.89 24.93 0.56
CA PHE A 94 -9.34 23.59 0.31
C PHE A 94 -9.53 22.66 1.51
N MET A 95 -9.22 23.14 2.72
CA MET A 95 -9.38 22.35 3.95
C MET A 95 -10.83 21.94 4.20
N GLU A 96 -11.79 22.84 3.96
CA GLU A 96 -13.23 22.56 4.05
C GLU A 96 -13.69 21.54 3.00
N GLN A 97 -13.25 21.70 1.74
CA GLN A 97 -13.57 20.77 0.66
C GLN A 97 -13.08 19.34 0.94
N ILE A 98 -11.84 19.20 1.41
CA ILE A 98 -11.28 17.88 1.70
C ILE A 98 -12.05 17.21 2.84
N LYS A 99 -12.34 17.93 3.92
CA LYS A 99 -13.16 17.43 5.03
C LYS A 99 -14.54 16.97 4.56
N ASP A 100 -15.15 17.70 3.63
CA ASP A 100 -16.41 17.30 3.02
C ASP A 100 -16.30 16.08 2.12
N LEU A 101 -15.19 15.90 1.40
CA LEU A 101 -14.97 14.73 0.54
C LEU A 101 -14.66 13.46 1.34
N THR A 102 -13.81 13.57 2.37
CA THR A 102 -13.38 12.43 3.20
C THR A 102 -14.37 12.08 4.30
N LYS A 103 -15.31 12.98 4.62
CA LYS A 103 -16.26 12.86 5.71
C LYS A 103 -15.60 12.67 7.09
N THR A 104 -14.39 13.23 7.27
CA THR A 104 -13.68 13.18 8.55
C THR A 104 -12.90 14.45 8.85
N ASN A 105 -12.87 14.85 10.13
CA ASN A 105 -12.06 15.97 10.61
C ASN A 105 -10.56 15.63 10.66
N TRP A 106 -10.19 14.35 10.57
CA TRP A 106 -8.80 13.92 10.53
C TRP A 106 -8.06 14.42 9.29
N SER A 107 -8.78 14.77 8.24
CA SER A 107 -8.18 15.28 7.02
C SER A 107 -7.40 16.57 7.21
N SER A 108 -8.00 17.56 7.87
CA SER A 108 -7.33 18.82 8.16
C SER A 108 -6.14 18.62 9.11
N ILE A 109 -6.25 17.67 10.04
CA ILE A 109 -5.16 17.30 10.96
C ILE A 109 -4.02 16.62 10.21
N SER A 110 -4.31 15.71 9.27
CA SER A 110 -3.31 15.00 8.44
C SER A 110 -2.48 15.97 7.62
N ILE A 111 -3.14 16.91 6.94
CA ILE A 111 -2.48 17.93 6.12
C ILE A 111 -1.58 18.80 6.99
N LEU A 112 -2.08 19.32 8.12
CA LEU A 112 -1.27 20.15 9.01
C LEU A 112 -0.12 19.37 9.66
N ALA A 113 -0.32 18.09 10.01
CA ALA A 113 0.74 17.26 10.57
C ALA A 113 1.85 17.04 9.53
N HIS A 114 1.51 16.85 8.26
CA HIS A 114 2.47 16.76 7.17
C HIS A 114 3.32 18.03 7.04
N GLU A 115 2.69 19.22 7.01
CA GLU A 115 3.42 20.50 6.94
C GLU A 115 4.32 20.75 8.17
N ILE A 116 3.85 20.36 9.35
CA ILE A 116 4.67 20.41 10.58
C ILE A 116 5.87 19.46 10.44
N GLY A 117 5.67 18.27 9.85
CA GLY A 117 6.72 17.31 9.54
C GLY A 117 7.86 17.94 8.72
N HIS A 118 7.53 18.69 7.67
CA HIS A 118 8.54 19.42 6.89
C HIS A 118 9.40 20.36 7.73
N HIS A 119 8.80 21.10 8.66
CA HIS A 119 9.57 21.99 9.52
C HIS A 119 10.42 21.26 10.57
N LEU A 120 9.88 20.19 11.16
CA LEU A 120 10.56 19.44 12.22
C LEU A 120 11.72 18.60 11.68
N SER A 121 11.57 18.02 10.49
CA SER A 121 12.63 17.29 9.79
C SER A 121 13.63 18.21 9.06
N GLY A 122 13.41 19.52 9.07
CA GLY A 122 14.32 20.50 8.46
C GLY A 122 14.25 20.56 6.94
N HIS A 123 13.20 20.01 6.32
CA HIS A 123 12.99 20.00 4.87
C HIS A 123 12.93 21.38 4.24
N THR A 124 12.56 22.39 5.02
CA THR A 124 12.42 23.78 4.59
C THR A 124 13.71 24.60 4.70
N LEU A 125 14.86 23.99 5.07
CA LEU A 125 16.12 24.72 5.31
C LEU A 125 17.07 24.78 4.11
N ASP A 126 16.94 23.86 3.15
CA ASP A 126 17.88 23.73 2.04
C ASP A 126 17.48 24.52 0.78
N ASN A 127 16.35 25.23 0.81
CA ASN A 127 15.79 25.99 -0.31
C ASN A 127 15.68 25.15 -1.61
N ILE A 128 15.32 23.86 -1.50
CA ILE A 128 15.08 22.98 -2.66
C ILE A 128 13.57 22.72 -2.86
N GLY A 129 12.73 22.98 -1.86
CA GLY A 129 11.29 22.70 -1.91
C GLY A 129 10.98 21.20 -1.77
N SER A 130 9.81 20.79 -2.30
CA SER A 130 9.32 19.41 -2.26
C SER A 130 10.22 18.43 -3.03
N ARG A 131 10.52 17.30 -2.40
CA ARG A 131 11.27 16.18 -2.99
C ARG A 131 10.67 14.86 -2.54
N PRO A 132 10.69 13.80 -3.38
CA PRO A 132 10.00 12.57 -3.05
C PRO A 132 10.37 11.96 -1.68
N ASP A 133 11.65 11.96 -1.32
CA ASP A 133 12.13 11.49 0.00
C ASP A 133 11.54 12.32 1.16
N LYS A 134 11.60 13.65 1.06
CA LYS A 134 11.07 14.57 2.07
C LYS A 134 9.55 14.47 2.25
N GLU A 135 8.81 14.31 1.14
CA GLU A 135 7.36 14.14 1.15
C GLU A 135 6.97 12.84 1.88
N LEU A 136 7.69 11.75 1.63
CA LEU A 136 7.46 10.47 2.31
C LEU A 136 7.80 10.53 3.80
N GLU A 137 8.86 11.25 4.18
CA GLU A 137 9.17 11.48 5.60
C GLU A 137 8.07 12.28 6.31
N SER A 138 7.56 13.35 5.68
CA SER A 138 6.45 14.15 6.21
C SER A 138 5.14 13.35 6.28
N ASP A 139 4.87 12.50 5.30
CA ASP A 139 3.73 11.57 5.29
C ASP A 139 3.82 10.55 6.44
N GLY A 140 5.00 9.97 6.67
CA GLY A 140 5.26 9.10 7.81
C GLY A 140 5.05 9.81 9.14
N PHE A 141 5.56 11.04 9.29
CA PHE A 141 5.30 11.83 10.48
C PHE A 141 3.80 12.12 10.68
N SER A 142 3.07 12.45 9.60
CA SER A 142 1.63 12.66 9.65
C SER A 142 0.90 11.42 10.16
N GLY A 143 1.17 10.24 9.58
CA GLY A 143 0.58 8.98 10.03
C GLY A 143 0.87 8.67 11.50
N PHE A 144 2.11 8.89 11.95
CA PHE A 144 2.53 8.68 13.33
C PHE A 144 1.71 9.53 14.32
N ILE A 145 1.62 10.83 14.04
CA ILE A 145 0.87 11.77 14.87
C ILE A 145 -0.62 11.42 14.89
N LEU A 146 -1.19 11.05 13.74
CA LEU A 146 -2.61 10.73 13.65
C LEU A 146 -2.96 9.51 14.50
N TYR A 147 -2.14 8.46 14.51
CA TYR A 147 -2.31 7.35 15.45
C TYR A 147 -2.28 7.82 16.91
N LYS A 148 -1.25 8.57 17.29
CA LYS A 148 -1.09 9.06 18.68
C LYS A 148 -2.28 9.91 19.14
N MET A 149 -2.93 10.60 18.21
CA MET A 149 -4.11 11.40 18.45
C MET A 149 -5.42 10.58 18.48
N GLY A 150 -5.40 9.32 18.06
CA GLY A 150 -6.52 8.38 18.10
C GLY A 150 -7.24 8.16 16.76
N ALA A 151 -6.64 8.55 15.63
CA ALA A 151 -7.19 8.28 14.31
C ALA A 151 -7.08 6.79 13.97
N THR A 152 -8.11 6.23 13.33
CA THR A 152 -8.00 4.93 12.66
C THR A 152 -7.06 5.01 11.45
N LEU A 153 -6.56 3.85 10.98
CA LEU A 153 -5.70 3.80 9.79
C LEU A 153 -6.42 4.33 8.54
N ASP A 154 -7.73 4.05 8.41
CA ASP A 154 -8.55 4.56 7.30
C ASP A 154 -8.66 6.09 7.34
N GLU A 155 -8.87 6.67 8.53
CA GLU A 155 -8.89 8.12 8.71
C GLU A 155 -7.52 8.77 8.43
N ALA A 156 -6.44 8.11 8.82
CA ALA A 156 -5.08 8.58 8.54
C ALA A 156 -4.77 8.61 7.04
N ARG A 157 -5.30 7.65 6.29
CA ARG A 157 -5.12 7.52 4.84
C ARG A 157 -6.17 8.27 4.01
N ALA A 158 -7.20 8.83 4.64
CA ALA A 158 -8.39 9.34 3.96
C ALA A 158 -8.06 10.41 2.91
N VAL A 159 -7.21 11.39 3.25
CA VAL A 159 -6.87 12.48 2.31
C VAL A 159 -6.17 11.93 1.08
N MET A 160 -5.13 11.12 1.27
CA MET A 160 -4.35 10.59 0.15
C MET A 160 -5.14 9.57 -0.68
N ASN A 161 -6.09 8.85 -0.06
CA ASN A 161 -7.05 8.03 -0.79
C ASN A 161 -7.97 8.84 -1.71
N THR A 162 -8.36 10.06 -1.31
CA THR A 162 -9.28 10.92 -2.05
C THR A 162 -8.59 11.72 -3.16
N ILE A 163 -7.45 12.35 -2.87
CA ILE A 163 -6.82 13.31 -3.80
C ILE A 163 -5.43 12.90 -4.30
N GLY A 164 -4.91 11.75 -3.85
CA GLY A 164 -3.63 11.24 -4.34
C GLY A 164 -3.69 10.94 -5.84
N GLY A 165 -2.63 11.32 -6.55
CA GLY A 165 -2.49 11.15 -8.00
C GLY A 165 -1.25 10.35 -8.39
N ALA A 166 -0.94 10.40 -9.69
CA ALA A 166 0.31 9.88 -10.22
C ALA A 166 1.52 10.65 -9.67
N GLY A 167 2.68 10.00 -9.59
CA GLY A 167 3.91 10.62 -9.13
C GLY A 167 4.46 11.64 -10.13
N THR A 168 5.20 12.62 -9.61
CA THR A 168 5.95 13.61 -10.38
C THR A 168 7.42 13.61 -9.94
N SER A 169 8.24 14.47 -10.53
CA SER A 169 9.64 14.64 -10.12
C SER A 169 9.80 15.21 -8.70
N THR A 170 8.77 15.86 -8.16
CA THR A 170 8.80 16.51 -6.83
C THR A 170 7.88 15.83 -5.82
N HIS A 171 6.83 15.15 -6.27
CA HIS A 171 5.85 14.50 -5.40
C HIS A 171 5.74 12.99 -5.68
N PRO A 172 5.82 12.11 -4.65
CA PRO A 172 5.67 10.68 -4.84
C PRO A 172 4.27 10.29 -5.34
N PRO A 173 4.13 9.12 -6.00
CA PRO A 173 2.82 8.58 -6.36
C PRO A 173 1.98 8.25 -5.12
N LYS A 174 0.66 8.22 -5.30
CA LYS A 174 -0.32 7.92 -4.25
C LYS A 174 0.01 6.70 -3.39
N SER A 175 0.42 5.55 -3.97
CA SER A 175 0.85 4.37 -3.19
C SER A 175 1.92 4.72 -2.20
N ALA A 176 3.07 5.23 -2.67
CA ALA A 176 4.22 5.53 -1.82
C ALA A 176 3.83 6.43 -0.64
N ARG A 177 3.01 7.46 -0.90
CA ARG A 177 2.47 8.34 0.13
C ARG A 177 1.56 7.61 1.13
N LEU A 178 0.65 6.77 0.64
CA LEU A 178 -0.18 5.91 1.50
C LEU A 178 0.65 4.93 2.35
N SER A 179 1.72 4.36 1.78
CA SER A 179 2.64 3.45 2.49
C SER A 179 3.37 4.21 3.59
N ALA A 180 3.91 5.39 3.29
CA ALA A 180 4.58 6.23 4.27
C ALA A 180 3.65 6.60 5.44
N ILE A 181 2.43 7.08 5.16
CA ILE A 181 1.40 7.34 6.19
C ILE A 181 1.13 6.08 7.03
N THR A 182 0.96 4.93 6.37
CA THR A 182 0.69 3.66 7.04
C THR A 182 1.85 3.25 7.95
N ASN A 183 3.10 3.41 7.50
CA ASN A 183 4.30 3.06 8.25
C ASN A 183 4.46 3.95 9.49
N GLY A 184 4.19 5.25 9.35
CA GLY A 184 4.14 6.17 10.47
C GLY A 184 3.11 5.77 11.53
N TRP A 185 1.88 5.51 11.08
CA TRP A 185 0.77 5.11 11.95
C TRP A 185 1.08 3.82 12.72
N ILE A 186 1.61 2.81 12.00
CA ILE A 186 1.99 1.51 12.58
C ILE A 186 3.17 1.66 13.54
N SER A 187 4.18 2.46 13.20
CA SER A 187 5.32 2.73 14.09
C SER A 187 4.85 3.32 15.42
N ALA A 188 3.91 4.28 15.39
CA ALA A 188 3.36 4.85 16.60
C ALA A 188 2.55 3.85 17.45
N ARG A 189 1.82 2.93 16.78
CA ARG A 189 1.11 1.81 17.41
C ARG A 189 2.04 0.84 18.07
N ASP A 190 3.03 0.36 17.32
CA ASP A 190 4.02 -0.60 17.80
C ASP A 190 4.74 -0.04 19.04
N LEU A 191 5.07 1.25 19.05
CA LEU A 191 5.62 1.91 20.25
C LEU A 191 4.68 1.90 21.46
N ASP A 192 3.38 2.12 21.28
CA ASP A 192 2.41 2.07 22.39
C ASP A 192 2.14 0.64 22.87
N GLU A 193 2.27 -0.34 21.98
CA GLU A 193 2.18 -1.77 22.30
C GLU A 193 3.49 -2.35 22.85
N GLY A 194 4.57 -1.57 22.90
CA GLY A 194 5.88 -2.00 23.41
C GLY A 194 6.66 -2.91 22.46
N ILE A 195 6.38 -2.84 21.15
CA ILE A 195 7.06 -3.58 20.09
C ILE A 195 8.27 -2.75 19.62
N ASP A 196 9.49 -3.25 19.84
CA ASP A 196 10.74 -2.52 19.58
C ASP A 196 11.16 -2.57 18.09
N PRO A 197 11.37 -1.42 17.40
CA PRO A 197 11.73 -1.38 15.98
C PRO A 197 13.15 -1.88 15.64
N ILE A 198 14.05 -2.02 16.62
CA ILE A 198 15.51 -2.13 16.37
C ILE A 198 15.95 -3.51 15.82
N GLU A 199 15.11 -4.56 15.83
CA GLU A 199 15.49 -5.88 15.29
C GLU A 199 15.33 -6.07 13.77
N LYS A 200 14.76 -5.10 13.03
CA LYS A 200 14.45 -5.26 11.60
C LYS A 200 15.64 -4.93 10.68
N LYS A 201 16.68 -5.79 10.65
CA LYS A 201 17.71 -5.75 9.59
C LYS A 201 17.23 -6.49 8.32
N PRO A 202 17.55 -5.99 7.10
CA PRO A 202 17.27 -6.71 5.86
C PRO A 202 18.11 -8.00 5.79
N VAL A 203 17.42 -9.14 5.82
CA VAL A 203 18.06 -10.46 5.76
C VAL A 203 18.30 -10.84 4.29
N VAL A 204 19.57 -10.87 3.89
CA VAL A 204 20.01 -11.58 2.67
C VAL A 204 20.50 -12.97 3.10
N THR A 205 19.69 -14.01 2.91
CA THR A 205 20.18 -15.39 3.09
C THR A 205 20.81 -15.90 1.79
N LYS A 206 22.14 -16.12 1.80
CA LYS A 206 22.80 -17.11 0.93
C LYS A 206 22.62 -18.51 1.52
N PRO A 207 22.67 -19.60 0.71
CA PRO A 207 22.43 -20.94 1.22
C PRO A 207 23.58 -21.37 2.15
N SER A 208 23.25 -21.80 3.37
CA SER A 208 24.20 -22.47 4.26
C SER A 208 23.63 -23.79 4.78
N THR A 209 24.49 -24.80 4.71
CA THR A 209 24.30 -26.17 5.16
C THR A 209 24.30 -26.24 6.70
N ASN A 210 23.13 -26.49 7.27
CA ASN A 210 22.88 -27.06 8.60
C ASN A 210 23.25 -26.24 9.87
N PRO A 211 22.64 -26.55 11.04
CA PRO A 211 21.86 -25.56 11.77
C PRO A 211 22.33 -25.38 13.22
N ASN A 212 21.91 -24.29 13.87
CA ASN A 212 21.34 -24.41 15.21
C ASN A 212 20.44 -23.21 15.54
N PRO A 213 19.35 -23.45 16.30
CA PRO A 213 18.18 -22.58 16.33
C PRO A 213 18.15 -21.67 17.54
N VAL A 214 17.67 -20.44 17.37
CA VAL A 214 17.02 -19.71 18.45
C VAL A 214 15.53 -19.92 18.27
N VAL A 215 14.95 -20.71 19.17
CA VAL A 215 13.54 -21.06 19.19
C VAL A 215 12.74 -19.86 19.68
N THR A 216 12.01 -19.20 18.78
CA THR A 216 10.82 -18.44 19.15
C THR A 216 9.60 -19.28 18.81
N LYS A 217 8.70 -19.43 19.78
CA LYS A 217 7.51 -20.28 19.66
C LYS A 217 6.60 -19.74 18.53
N PRO A 218 6.09 -20.59 17.64
CA PRO A 218 5.06 -20.20 16.68
C PRO A 218 3.79 -19.79 17.41
N VAL A 219 3.29 -18.58 17.14
CA VAL A 219 1.88 -18.28 17.33
C VAL A 219 1.21 -18.68 16.02
N GLU A 220 0.44 -19.78 16.02
CA GLU A 220 -0.57 -19.98 14.97
C GLU A 220 -1.65 -18.92 15.21
N PRO A 221 -1.88 -17.97 14.28
CA PRO A 221 -3.11 -17.23 14.29
C PRO A 221 -4.14 -18.09 13.58
N ASP A 222 -5.01 -18.75 14.35
CA ASP A 222 -6.33 -19.08 13.84
C ASP A 222 -7.07 -17.74 13.72
N PRO A 223 -7.34 -17.21 12.51
CA PRO A 223 -8.06 -15.95 12.40
C PRO A 223 -9.46 -16.20 12.96
N ALA A 224 -9.85 -15.37 13.94
CA ALA A 224 -11.24 -15.29 14.35
C ALA A 224 -12.09 -15.13 13.07
N PRO A 225 -13.13 -15.96 12.86
CA PRO A 225 -13.93 -15.90 11.65
C PRO A 225 -14.56 -14.51 11.53
N ALA A 226 -14.60 -13.97 10.32
CA ALA A 226 -15.36 -12.77 10.05
C ALA A 226 -16.84 -12.98 10.41
N ASP A 227 -17.48 -11.93 10.92
CA ASP A 227 -18.87 -11.98 11.40
C ASP A 227 -19.88 -12.40 10.30
N VAL A 228 -19.54 -12.26 9.01
CA VAL A 228 -20.32 -12.76 7.87
C VAL A 228 -19.41 -13.13 6.67
N GLU A 229 -19.38 -14.40 6.28
CA GLU A 229 -18.74 -14.87 5.03
C GLU A 229 -19.79 -15.22 3.97
N ASN A 230 -19.57 -14.76 2.74
CA ASN A 230 -20.37 -15.10 1.57
C ASN A 230 -19.60 -16.04 0.67
N VAL A 231 -20.15 -17.23 0.43
CA VAL A 231 -19.53 -18.26 -0.41
C VAL A 231 -20.23 -18.35 -1.75
N SER A 232 -19.46 -18.35 -2.83
CA SER A 232 -19.91 -18.76 -4.16
C SER A 232 -19.21 -20.07 -4.54
N THR A 233 -20.00 -21.12 -4.78
CA THR A 233 -19.50 -22.43 -5.16
C THR A 233 -19.85 -22.76 -6.60
N PHE A 234 -18.92 -23.42 -7.27
CA PHE A 234 -19.06 -24.12 -8.53
C PHE A 234 -18.55 -25.56 -8.34
N ASP A 235 -18.53 -26.41 -9.38
CA ASP A 235 -18.12 -27.80 -9.22
C ASP A 235 -16.64 -27.89 -8.80
N ASN A 236 -15.79 -27.01 -9.33
CA ASN A 236 -14.34 -27.00 -9.12
C ASN A 236 -13.81 -25.74 -8.42
N HIS A 237 -14.65 -24.74 -8.13
CA HIS A 237 -14.24 -23.52 -7.46
C HIS A 237 -15.04 -23.23 -6.18
N TYR A 238 -14.34 -22.71 -5.18
CA TYR A 238 -14.88 -22.27 -3.91
C TYR A 238 -14.36 -20.87 -3.61
N ILE A 239 -15.22 -19.87 -3.80
CA ILE A 239 -14.88 -18.46 -3.64
C ILE A 239 -15.49 -17.96 -2.35
N ILE A 240 -14.64 -17.50 -1.43
CA ILE A 240 -15.06 -16.95 -0.14
C ILE A 240 -14.86 -15.44 -0.19
N SER A 241 -15.92 -14.70 0.15
CA SER A 241 -15.83 -13.26 0.34
C SER A 241 -16.25 -12.84 1.72
N SER A 242 -15.54 -11.86 2.28
CA SER A 242 -15.57 -11.57 3.71
C SER A 242 -15.05 -10.15 3.97
N SER A 243 -15.39 -9.53 5.10
CA SER A 243 -14.78 -8.26 5.54
C SER A 243 -13.38 -8.44 6.12
N ALA A 244 -13.05 -9.62 6.64
CA ALA A 244 -11.70 -9.99 7.09
C ALA A 244 -11.13 -11.13 6.24
N PHE A 245 -9.83 -11.43 6.39
CA PHE A 245 -9.20 -12.51 5.61
C PHE A 245 -10.01 -13.81 5.76
N PRO A 246 -10.46 -14.44 4.66
CA PRO A 246 -11.41 -15.55 4.74
C PRO A 246 -10.83 -16.76 5.49
N ASN A 247 -11.69 -17.50 6.19
CA ASN A 247 -11.30 -18.76 6.77
C ASN A 247 -11.17 -19.84 5.68
N ILE A 248 -9.98 -19.93 5.09
CA ILE A 248 -9.66 -20.87 4.01
C ILE A 248 -9.74 -22.34 4.43
N LYS A 249 -9.73 -22.65 5.74
CA LYS A 249 -9.92 -24.01 6.24
C LYS A 249 -11.27 -24.61 5.80
N LYS A 250 -12.32 -23.80 5.70
CA LYS A 250 -13.63 -24.25 5.22
C LYS A 250 -13.58 -24.79 3.78
N GLY A 251 -12.68 -24.26 2.94
CA GLY A 251 -12.47 -24.78 1.59
C GLY A 251 -11.63 -26.05 1.60
N TRP A 252 -10.59 -26.13 2.44
CA TRP A 252 -9.80 -27.35 2.62
C TRP A 252 -10.63 -28.52 3.11
N ASP A 253 -11.50 -28.31 4.09
CA ASP A 253 -12.43 -29.33 4.61
C ASP A 253 -13.39 -29.88 3.53
N LYS A 254 -13.51 -29.16 2.39
CA LYS A 254 -14.31 -29.54 1.22
C LYS A 254 -13.48 -30.01 0.02
N GLY A 255 -12.15 -30.14 0.17
CA GLY A 255 -11.25 -30.61 -0.90
C GLY A 255 -10.83 -29.55 -1.92
N TYR A 256 -11.08 -28.26 -1.65
CA TYR A 256 -10.56 -27.17 -2.47
C TYR A 256 -9.22 -26.68 -1.93
N HIS A 257 -8.32 -26.24 -2.81
CA HIS A 257 -7.01 -25.71 -2.44
C HIS A 257 -6.95 -24.21 -2.73
N TYR A 258 -6.32 -23.45 -1.84
CA TYR A 258 -6.08 -22.02 -2.03
C TYR A 258 -5.29 -21.78 -3.31
N LYS A 259 -5.71 -20.76 -4.07
CA LYS A 259 -5.03 -20.30 -5.28
C LYS A 259 -4.55 -18.87 -5.13
N ASP A 260 -5.40 -17.99 -4.63
CA ASP A 260 -5.09 -16.57 -4.51
C ASP A 260 -6.08 -15.87 -3.58
N ALA A 261 -5.78 -14.63 -3.20
CA ALA A 261 -6.73 -13.77 -2.51
C ALA A 261 -6.54 -12.31 -2.88
N VAL A 262 -7.66 -11.63 -3.11
CA VAL A 262 -7.67 -10.19 -3.40
C VAL A 262 -8.48 -9.48 -2.34
N ASN A 263 -7.93 -8.41 -1.77
CA ASN A 263 -8.70 -7.44 -1.00
C ASN A 263 -9.05 -6.24 -1.87
N TYR A 264 -10.34 -5.94 -1.97
CA TYR A 264 -10.84 -4.80 -2.71
C TYR A 264 -11.97 -4.12 -1.93
N MET A 265 -11.86 -2.80 -1.72
CA MET A 265 -12.85 -1.99 -0.97
C MET A 265 -13.24 -2.62 0.38
N ASN A 266 -12.25 -3.04 1.17
CA ASN A 266 -12.46 -3.69 2.47
C ASN A 266 -13.28 -4.98 2.40
N LYS A 267 -13.26 -5.65 1.24
CA LYS A 267 -13.86 -6.95 1.02
C LYS A 267 -12.85 -7.89 0.38
N TRP A 268 -12.65 -9.00 1.05
CA TRP A 268 -11.84 -10.10 0.58
C TRP A 268 -12.56 -10.96 -0.43
N TYR A 269 -11.77 -11.54 -1.33
CA TYR A 269 -12.13 -12.61 -2.24
C TYR A 269 -10.99 -13.63 -2.23
N ALA A 270 -11.07 -14.64 -1.36
CA ALA A 270 -10.19 -15.79 -1.42
C ALA A 270 -10.77 -16.78 -2.43
N ILE A 271 -9.92 -17.21 -3.36
CA ILE A 271 -10.30 -18.17 -4.38
C ILE A 271 -9.61 -19.50 -4.12
N MET A 272 -10.41 -20.55 -4.15
CA MET A 272 -9.94 -21.91 -3.99
C MET A 272 -10.45 -22.76 -5.14
N ALA A 273 -9.66 -23.72 -5.57
CA ALA A 273 -10.01 -24.61 -6.67
C ALA A 273 -9.56 -26.05 -6.36
N VAL A 274 -10.27 -27.04 -6.91
CA VAL A 274 -9.83 -28.44 -6.88
C VAL A 274 -8.53 -28.56 -7.66
N ASP A 275 -7.50 -29.15 -7.07
CA ASP A 275 -6.22 -29.37 -7.74
C ASP A 275 -5.63 -30.70 -7.29
N ASP A 276 -5.74 -31.69 -8.19
CA ASP A 276 -5.33 -33.05 -7.93
C ASP A 276 -3.80 -33.19 -7.80
N ALA A 277 -3.04 -32.16 -8.18
CA ALA A 277 -1.60 -32.10 -7.98
C ALA A 277 -1.20 -31.64 -6.57
N ILE A 278 -2.13 -31.09 -5.78
CA ILE A 278 -1.88 -30.66 -4.41
C ILE A 278 -2.44 -31.71 -3.45
N ASN A 279 -1.56 -32.32 -2.67
CA ASN A 279 -1.96 -33.28 -1.65
C ASN A 279 -2.27 -32.59 -0.31
N LEU A 280 -1.36 -31.73 0.16
CA LEU A 280 -1.51 -30.98 1.40
C LEU A 280 -1.08 -29.53 1.20
N GLN A 281 -1.84 -28.61 1.79
CA GLN A 281 -1.53 -27.19 1.81
C GLN A 281 -1.41 -26.70 3.26
N SER A 282 -0.52 -25.74 3.47
CA SER A 282 -0.31 -25.07 4.75
C SER A 282 -0.30 -23.57 4.48
N TRP A 283 -0.74 -22.79 5.46
CA TRP A 283 -0.64 -21.35 5.41
C TRP A 283 -0.13 -20.80 6.73
N PHE A 284 0.40 -19.59 6.69
CA PHE A 284 0.71 -18.82 7.89
C PHE A 284 0.75 -17.33 7.58
N LYS A 285 0.57 -16.52 8.64
CA LYS A 285 0.51 -15.07 8.57
C LYS A 285 1.45 -14.45 9.61
N TYR A 286 2.29 -13.50 9.19
CA TYR A 286 3.27 -12.85 10.06
C TYR A 286 3.42 -11.36 9.73
N SER A 287 3.75 -10.54 10.73
CA SER A 287 4.11 -9.12 10.54
C SER A 287 5.41 -8.97 9.76
N ASP A 288 6.41 -9.79 10.08
CA ASP A 288 7.71 -9.80 9.43
C ASP A 288 7.81 -10.97 8.45
N PHE A 289 8.71 -10.86 7.46
CA PHE A 289 8.83 -11.90 6.44
C PHE A 289 9.28 -13.22 7.10
N PRO A 290 8.48 -14.30 7.02
CA PRO A 290 8.62 -15.46 7.89
C PRO A 290 9.66 -16.48 7.40
N GLY A 291 10.92 -16.04 7.23
CA GLY A 291 12.01 -16.84 6.66
C GLY A 291 12.29 -18.16 7.38
N GLU A 292 12.32 -18.15 8.72
CA GLU A 292 12.57 -19.36 9.52
C GLU A 292 11.41 -20.36 9.43
N LYS A 293 10.16 -19.88 9.42
CA LYS A 293 8.99 -20.75 9.26
C LYS A 293 8.94 -21.38 7.87
N ILE A 294 9.29 -20.61 6.84
CA ILE A 294 9.45 -21.11 5.47
C ILE A 294 10.50 -22.21 5.44
N LYS A 295 11.65 -22.02 6.10
CA LYS A 295 12.73 -23.02 6.16
C LYS A 295 12.30 -24.30 6.86
N GLU A 296 11.66 -24.20 8.03
CA GLU A 296 11.06 -25.35 8.73
C GLU A 296 10.13 -26.15 7.80
N LYS A 297 9.29 -25.45 7.04
CA LYS A 297 8.36 -26.06 6.08
C LYS A 297 9.08 -26.64 4.85
N TRP A 298 10.14 -26.00 4.37
CA TRP A 298 10.98 -26.55 3.30
C TRP A 298 11.61 -27.90 3.69
N ASP A 299 12.06 -28.04 4.94
CA ASP A 299 12.59 -29.30 5.49
C ASP A 299 11.52 -30.40 5.56
N ALA A 300 10.24 -30.01 5.68
CA ALA A 300 9.07 -30.88 5.63
C ALA A 300 8.50 -31.09 4.21
N GLU A 301 9.28 -30.78 3.17
CA GLU A 301 8.93 -30.93 1.74
C GLU A 301 7.78 -30.04 1.25
N TYR A 302 7.44 -28.99 2.00
CA TYR A 302 6.56 -27.94 1.51
C TYR A 302 7.34 -26.97 0.65
N ARG A 303 6.67 -26.32 -0.31
CA ARG A 303 7.22 -25.22 -1.11
C ARG A 303 6.21 -24.10 -1.17
N ILE A 304 6.69 -22.87 -1.12
CA ILE A 304 5.85 -21.68 -1.27
C ILE A 304 5.11 -21.83 -2.59
N SER A 305 3.79 -21.71 -2.59
CA SER A 305 2.97 -21.73 -3.79
C SER A 305 2.43 -20.35 -4.12
N ASN A 306 2.20 -19.53 -3.10
CA ASN A 306 1.80 -18.14 -3.22
C ASN A 306 2.31 -17.35 -2.00
N VAL A 307 2.69 -16.09 -2.23
CA VAL A 307 2.95 -15.09 -1.20
C VAL A 307 2.20 -13.82 -1.52
N ASP A 308 1.46 -13.32 -0.54
CA ASP A 308 0.73 -12.06 -0.62
C ASP A 308 1.00 -11.21 0.62
N SER A 309 0.62 -9.95 0.55
CA SER A 309 0.68 -9.04 1.69
C SER A 309 -0.65 -8.35 1.88
N PHE A 310 -1.07 -8.25 3.14
CA PHE A 310 -2.30 -7.57 3.51
C PHE A 310 -2.26 -7.02 4.92
N GLU A 311 -2.78 -5.80 5.13
CA GLU A 311 -2.77 -5.11 6.43
C GLU A 311 -1.37 -5.12 7.09
N GLY A 312 -0.34 -5.06 6.25
CA GLY A 312 1.05 -5.14 6.68
C GLY A 312 1.55 -6.52 7.08
N GLN A 313 0.74 -7.55 6.92
CA GLN A 313 1.10 -8.93 7.22
C GLN A 313 1.40 -9.70 5.95
N TRP A 314 2.46 -10.48 5.99
CA TRP A 314 2.78 -11.49 4.99
C TRP A 314 1.85 -12.67 5.15
N ILE A 315 1.23 -13.09 4.06
CA ILE A 315 0.44 -14.32 3.95
C ILE A 315 1.22 -15.25 3.05
N VAL A 316 1.65 -16.40 3.59
CA VAL A 316 2.43 -17.38 2.84
C VAL A 316 1.66 -18.68 2.77
N ILE A 317 1.44 -19.15 1.56
CA ILE A 317 0.81 -20.44 1.28
C ILE A 317 1.89 -21.37 0.77
N MET A 318 1.88 -22.60 1.27
CA MET A 318 2.84 -23.63 0.88
C MET A 318 2.14 -24.94 0.59
N ASP A 319 2.51 -25.56 -0.52
CA ASP A 319 2.00 -26.86 -0.93
C ASP A 319 3.07 -27.93 -0.66
N LYS A 320 2.65 -29.09 -0.15
CA LYS A 320 3.52 -30.25 -0.02
C LYS A 320 3.72 -30.87 -1.41
N LYS A 321 4.97 -31.03 -1.83
CA LYS A 321 5.32 -31.56 -3.15
C LYS A 321 6.24 -32.76 -3.04
N GLU A 322 5.85 -33.87 -3.65
CA GLU A 322 6.79 -34.97 -3.90
C GLU A 322 7.90 -34.46 -4.84
N ASN A 323 9.16 -34.74 -4.51
CA ASN A 323 10.33 -34.21 -5.23
C ASN A 323 10.35 -32.67 -5.32
N ALA A 324 10.08 -32.02 -4.19
CA ALA A 324 9.95 -30.57 -4.08
C ALA A 324 11.14 -29.79 -4.69
N PRO A 325 10.91 -28.89 -5.66
CA PRO A 325 11.98 -28.15 -6.34
C PRO A 325 12.75 -27.24 -5.38
N MET A 326 14.01 -26.93 -5.67
CA MET A 326 14.74 -25.94 -4.88
C MET A 326 14.07 -24.56 -5.02
N GLN A 327 13.82 -23.89 -3.90
CA GLN A 327 13.29 -22.53 -3.86
C GLN A 327 14.25 -21.58 -3.15
N ARG A 328 14.07 -20.29 -3.43
CA ARG A 328 14.71 -19.17 -2.75
C ARG A 328 13.67 -18.08 -2.52
N TRP A 329 13.78 -17.38 -1.40
CA TRP A 329 13.08 -16.12 -1.17
C TRP A 329 14.10 -15.01 -0.94
N GLN A 330 13.77 -13.79 -1.35
CA GLN A 330 14.56 -12.58 -1.12
C GLN A 330 13.62 -11.40 -0.84
N THR A 331 13.94 -10.58 0.15
CA THR A 331 13.22 -9.31 0.38
C THR A 331 14.06 -8.11 0.00
N ARG A 332 13.45 -7.06 -0.59
CA ARG A 332 14.15 -5.85 -1.06
C ARG A 332 13.31 -4.61 -0.86
N VAL A 333 13.94 -3.47 -0.62
CA VAL A 333 13.24 -2.17 -0.55
C VAL A 333 12.75 -1.74 -1.94
N ASP A 334 13.54 -2.02 -2.97
CA ASP A 334 13.20 -1.77 -4.38
C ASP A 334 12.72 -3.03 -5.09
N PHE A 335 12.10 -2.85 -6.27
CA PHE A 335 11.73 -3.99 -7.10
C PHE A 335 12.98 -4.83 -7.45
N PRO A 336 12.96 -6.15 -7.24
CA PRO A 336 14.16 -6.98 -7.15
C PRO A 336 14.75 -7.40 -8.51
N THR A 337 14.92 -6.44 -9.44
CA THR A 337 15.45 -6.68 -10.81
C THR A 337 16.79 -7.41 -10.80
N LYS A 338 17.72 -6.96 -9.95
CA LYS A 338 19.06 -7.55 -9.84
C LYS A 338 18.98 -9.00 -9.37
N GLU A 339 18.15 -9.28 -8.38
CA GLU A 339 17.95 -10.62 -7.85
C GLU A 339 17.32 -11.55 -8.88
N ILE A 340 16.36 -11.06 -9.66
CA ILE A 340 15.78 -11.80 -10.77
C ILE A 340 16.87 -12.23 -11.76
N ASP A 341 17.71 -11.30 -12.20
CA ASP A 341 18.78 -11.58 -13.17
C ASP A 341 19.83 -12.56 -12.63
N ASP A 342 20.22 -12.40 -11.36
CA ASP A 342 21.20 -13.27 -10.71
C ASP A 342 20.62 -14.67 -10.47
N ASN A 343 19.35 -14.76 -10.06
CA ASN A 343 18.65 -16.02 -9.88
C ASN A 343 18.50 -16.78 -11.21
N ALA A 344 18.22 -16.08 -12.30
CA ALA A 344 18.12 -16.67 -13.64
C ALA A 344 19.44 -17.34 -14.07
N LYS A 345 20.60 -16.70 -13.81
CA LYS A 345 21.93 -17.29 -14.07
C LYS A 345 22.19 -18.58 -13.29
N GLU A 346 21.53 -18.73 -12.14
CA GLU A 346 21.62 -19.93 -11.30
C GLU A 346 20.53 -20.98 -11.61
N GLY A 347 19.72 -20.75 -12.64
CA GLY A 347 18.67 -21.65 -13.11
C GLY A 347 17.35 -21.55 -12.34
N TYR A 348 17.12 -20.45 -11.62
CA TYR A 348 15.85 -20.16 -10.96
C TYR A 348 14.98 -19.25 -11.83
N MET A 349 13.69 -19.55 -11.91
CA MET A 349 12.67 -18.66 -12.47
C MET A 349 11.95 -17.90 -11.34
N ILE A 350 11.38 -16.74 -11.64
CA ILE A 350 10.38 -16.08 -10.79
C ILE A 350 9.19 -17.03 -10.68
N GLN A 351 8.78 -17.30 -9.44
CA GLN A 351 7.55 -18.03 -9.15
C GLN A 351 6.45 -17.09 -8.66
N ASP A 352 6.80 -16.15 -7.80
CA ASP A 352 5.86 -15.17 -7.27
C ASP A 352 6.61 -13.92 -6.80
N VAL A 353 5.92 -12.79 -6.76
CA VAL A 353 6.44 -11.51 -6.30
C VAL A 353 5.32 -10.67 -5.71
N THR A 354 5.56 -10.10 -4.54
CA THR A 354 4.60 -9.21 -3.88
C THR A 354 5.31 -8.10 -3.13
N TYR A 355 4.57 -7.13 -2.63
CA TYR A 355 5.07 -6.00 -1.86
C TYR A 355 4.24 -5.86 -0.59
N ASN A 356 4.93 -5.70 0.53
CA ASN A 356 4.29 -5.39 1.80
C ASN A 356 4.47 -3.91 2.10
N GLU A 357 3.36 -3.18 2.03
CA GLU A 357 3.29 -1.73 2.23
C GLU A 357 3.80 -1.31 3.61
N THR A 358 3.47 -2.10 4.65
CA THR A 358 3.90 -1.83 6.03
C THR A 358 5.37 -2.12 6.26
N ALA A 359 5.86 -3.23 5.70
CA ALA A 359 7.26 -3.59 5.82
C ALA A 359 8.15 -2.69 4.94
N GLY A 360 7.56 -2.06 3.90
CA GLY A 360 8.30 -1.33 2.87
C GLY A 360 9.19 -2.26 2.03
N LEU A 361 8.77 -3.52 1.84
CA LEU A 361 9.60 -4.56 1.24
C LEU A 361 8.86 -5.33 0.15
N TRP A 362 9.51 -5.50 -0.99
CA TRP A 362 9.25 -6.54 -1.96
C TRP A 362 9.66 -7.89 -1.39
N ALA A 363 8.93 -8.94 -1.74
CA ALA A 363 9.35 -10.32 -1.60
C ALA A 363 9.35 -10.98 -2.98
N LEU A 364 10.50 -11.55 -3.36
CA LEU A 364 10.67 -12.38 -4.56
C LEU A 364 10.78 -13.83 -4.14
N ILE A 365 9.93 -14.68 -4.72
CA ILE A 365 10.04 -16.13 -4.63
C ILE A 365 10.55 -16.64 -5.96
N SER A 366 11.64 -17.40 -5.94
CA SER A 366 12.20 -18.02 -7.12
C SER A 366 12.32 -19.53 -6.93
N THR A 367 12.11 -20.29 -8.00
CA THR A 367 12.13 -21.75 -7.97
C THR A 367 12.96 -22.33 -9.11
N LYS A 368 13.62 -23.45 -8.87
CA LYS A 368 14.08 -24.33 -9.94
C LYS A 368 12.89 -25.14 -10.45
N GLY A 369 12.99 -25.60 -11.69
CA GLY A 369 11.92 -26.37 -12.30
C GLY A 369 12.12 -26.56 -13.78
N ASP A 370 11.04 -26.96 -14.45
CA ASP A 370 11.04 -27.31 -15.86
C ASP A 370 10.85 -26.08 -16.77
N TRP A 371 11.69 -25.05 -16.62
CA TRP A 371 11.61 -23.82 -17.42
C TRP A 371 12.80 -23.68 -18.40
N GLN A 372 12.55 -23.09 -19.57
CA GLN A 372 13.59 -22.74 -20.55
C GLN A 372 13.95 -21.26 -20.47
N ASN A 373 12.95 -20.39 -20.61
CA ASN A 373 13.09 -18.95 -20.67
C ASN A 373 11.97 -18.27 -19.88
N GLN A 374 12.23 -17.06 -19.39
CA GLN A 374 11.25 -16.26 -18.68
C GLN A 374 11.42 -14.79 -19.02
N ASN A 375 10.31 -14.12 -19.32
CA ASN A 375 10.23 -12.69 -19.52
C ASN A 375 9.30 -12.11 -18.45
N TRP A 376 9.68 -10.98 -17.90
CA TRP A 376 8.88 -10.27 -16.92
C TRP A 376 8.72 -8.81 -17.33
N PHE A 377 7.59 -8.22 -16.96
CA PHE A 377 7.22 -6.86 -17.31
C PHE A 377 6.62 -6.17 -16.10
N THR A 378 6.99 -4.90 -15.92
CA THR A 378 6.33 -4.01 -14.98
C THR A 378 5.74 -2.82 -15.72
N LYS A 379 4.44 -2.59 -15.57
CA LYS A 379 3.72 -1.46 -16.20
C LYS A 379 2.78 -0.82 -15.20
N GLU A 380 2.63 0.49 -15.25
CA GLU A 380 1.66 1.21 -14.41
C GLU A 380 0.23 0.94 -14.89
N HIS A 381 0.04 0.83 -16.21
CA HIS A 381 -1.28 0.68 -16.84
C HIS A 381 -1.49 -0.68 -17.50
N TRP A 382 -2.66 -1.29 -17.27
CA TRP A 382 -3.07 -2.56 -17.86
C TRP A 382 -3.10 -2.52 -19.39
N ALA A 383 -3.48 -1.36 -19.94
CA ALA A 383 -3.55 -1.15 -21.39
C ALA A 383 -2.19 -1.37 -22.08
N ASP A 384 -1.09 -1.05 -21.39
CA ASP A 384 0.28 -1.16 -21.90
C ASP A 384 0.87 -2.57 -21.70
N LEU A 385 0.17 -3.42 -20.95
CA LEU A 385 0.67 -4.75 -20.57
C LEU A 385 -0.05 -5.89 -21.30
N LYS A 386 -1.37 -5.76 -21.51
CA LYS A 386 -2.21 -6.86 -22.03
C LYS A 386 -1.73 -7.42 -23.37
N ASP A 387 -1.09 -6.59 -24.21
CA ASP A 387 -0.63 -6.98 -25.55
C ASP A 387 0.64 -7.84 -25.49
N GLU A 388 1.42 -7.76 -24.39
CA GLU A 388 2.55 -8.66 -24.15
C GLU A 388 2.07 -10.11 -24.01
N ILE A 389 0.93 -10.33 -23.34
CA ILE A 389 0.39 -11.68 -23.14
C ILE A 389 0.19 -12.40 -24.47
N LYS A 390 -0.46 -11.74 -25.44
CA LYS A 390 -0.70 -12.32 -26.76
C LYS A 390 0.61 -12.56 -27.51
N THR A 391 1.51 -11.58 -27.48
CA THR A 391 2.83 -11.65 -28.13
C THR A 391 3.64 -12.86 -27.66
N TYR A 392 3.52 -13.22 -26.38
CA TYR A 392 4.25 -14.33 -25.78
C TYR A 392 3.49 -15.67 -25.85
N TRP A 393 2.15 -15.66 -25.82
CA TRP A 393 1.35 -16.85 -26.15
C TRP A 393 1.66 -17.39 -27.55
N ASP A 394 1.81 -16.51 -28.56
CA ASP A 394 2.18 -16.89 -29.93
C ASP A 394 3.59 -17.53 -30.02
N LYS A 395 4.39 -17.41 -28.96
CA LYS A 395 5.73 -17.99 -28.81
C LYS A 395 5.76 -19.19 -27.84
N ASN A 396 4.60 -19.73 -27.46
CA ASN A 396 4.45 -20.83 -26.50
C ASN A 396 4.90 -20.53 -25.05
N TYR A 397 4.86 -19.26 -24.64
CA TYR A 397 5.00 -18.88 -23.24
C TYR A 397 3.62 -18.89 -22.57
N TYR A 398 3.60 -19.01 -21.24
CA TYR A 398 2.37 -18.96 -20.45
C TYR A 398 2.53 -17.97 -19.30
N ILE A 399 1.42 -17.35 -18.87
CA ILE A 399 1.38 -16.48 -17.70
C ILE A 399 1.67 -17.34 -16.45
N SER A 400 2.85 -17.16 -15.86
CA SER A 400 3.27 -17.84 -14.63
C SER A 400 3.03 -16.99 -13.38
N THR A 401 2.95 -15.66 -13.51
CA THR A 401 2.49 -14.73 -12.46
C THR A 401 1.88 -13.50 -13.13
N LEU A 402 0.77 -12.98 -12.59
CA LEU A 402 0.16 -11.72 -12.98
C LEU A 402 -0.50 -11.07 -11.76
N LYS A 403 0.18 -10.07 -11.18
CA LYS A 403 -0.29 -9.33 -9.99
C LYS A 403 -0.30 -7.84 -10.24
N TYR A 404 -1.24 -7.14 -9.60
CA TYR A 404 -1.17 -5.69 -9.43
C TYR A 404 -0.75 -5.41 -8.00
N VAL A 405 0.46 -4.88 -7.83
CA VAL A 405 1.09 -4.75 -6.53
C VAL A 405 1.97 -3.51 -6.53
N HIS A 406 1.88 -2.70 -5.48
CA HIS A 406 2.62 -1.44 -5.37
C HIS A 406 2.48 -0.54 -6.62
N ASP A 407 1.21 -0.26 -6.97
CA ASP A 407 0.74 0.55 -8.11
C ASP A 407 1.28 0.15 -9.49
N ARG A 408 1.75 -1.09 -9.65
CA ARG A 408 2.19 -1.61 -10.94
C ARG A 408 1.68 -3.01 -11.17
N TRP A 409 1.37 -3.29 -12.42
CA TRP A 409 1.24 -4.66 -12.90
C TRP A 409 2.61 -5.31 -13.00
N VAL A 410 2.70 -6.53 -12.53
CA VAL A 410 3.84 -7.43 -12.72
C VAL A 410 3.33 -8.64 -13.48
N LEU A 411 3.78 -8.79 -14.72
CA LEU A 411 3.51 -9.96 -15.56
C LEU A 411 4.77 -10.78 -15.71
N VAL A 412 4.65 -12.08 -15.54
CA VAL A 412 5.71 -13.04 -15.82
C VAL A 412 5.20 -14.05 -16.83
N MET A 413 5.87 -14.13 -17.97
CA MET A 413 5.64 -15.07 -19.06
C MET A 413 6.76 -16.12 -19.05
N THR A 414 6.42 -17.40 -18.99
CA THR A 414 7.40 -18.50 -18.89
C THR A 414 7.21 -19.52 -19.99
N GLU A 415 8.31 -19.87 -20.65
CA GLU A 415 8.43 -20.99 -21.57
C GLU A 415 9.01 -22.19 -20.81
N TYR A 416 8.39 -23.36 -20.97
CA TYR A 416 8.75 -24.58 -20.24
C TYR A 416 9.56 -25.53 -21.12
N LYS A 417 10.40 -26.38 -20.52
CA LYS A 417 11.23 -27.32 -21.31
C LYS A 417 10.39 -28.43 -21.91
N THR A 418 9.48 -28.95 -21.10
CA THR A 418 8.43 -29.85 -21.55
C THR A 418 7.17 -29.03 -21.78
N ASN A 419 6.44 -29.34 -22.85
CA ASN A 419 5.11 -28.75 -23.04
C ASN A 419 4.26 -29.07 -21.79
N PRO A 420 3.80 -28.04 -21.05
CA PRO A 420 3.05 -28.24 -19.81
C PRO A 420 1.68 -28.91 -20.05
N GLY A 421 1.24 -29.03 -21.30
CA GLY A 421 -0.06 -29.60 -21.63
C GLY A 421 -1.20 -28.80 -21.02
N ILE A 422 -1.09 -27.47 -21.06
CA ILE A 422 -2.12 -26.56 -20.55
C ILE A 422 -2.64 -25.65 -21.66
N ARG A 423 -3.95 -25.42 -21.66
CA ARG A 423 -4.58 -24.27 -22.32
C ARG A 423 -4.74 -23.19 -21.27
N GLN A 424 -4.42 -21.94 -21.60
CA GLN A 424 -4.56 -20.80 -20.69
C GLN A 424 -5.56 -19.78 -21.24
N ARG A 425 -6.31 -19.15 -20.35
CA ARG A 425 -7.22 -18.04 -20.63
C ARG A 425 -7.06 -16.98 -19.57
N TRP A 426 -7.13 -15.71 -19.94
CA TRP A 426 -7.34 -14.62 -19.00
C TRP A 426 -8.64 -13.88 -19.31
N ASN A 427 -9.23 -13.27 -18.30
CA ASN A 427 -10.44 -12.46 -18.42
C ASN A 427 -10.25 -11.17 -17.65
N SER A 428 -10.86 -10.07 -18.12
CA SER A 428 -10.96 -8.84 -17.35
C SER A 428 -12.39 -8.31 -17.23
N SER A 429 -12.65 -7.54 -16.19
CA SER A 429 -13.91 -6.81 -15.98
C SER A 429 -13.76 -5.74 -14.90
N ALA A 430 -14.57 -4.68 -14.98
CA ALA A 430 -14.70 -3.71 -13.88
C ALA A 430 -15.45 -4.28 -12.66
N SER A 431 -16.09 -5.45 -12.79
CA SER A 431 -16.80 -6.12 -11.70
C SER A 431 -16.22 -7.50 -11.44
N PHE A 432 -16.47 -8.04 -10.25
CA PHE A 432 -15.98 -9.36 -9.88
C PHE A 432 -16.40 -10.44 -10.89
N LEU A 433 -15.44 -11.26 -11.33
CA LEU A 433 -15.54 -12.14 -12.51
C LEU A 433 -16.33 -13.44 -12.30
N LYS A 434 -17.31 -13.47 -11.38
CA LYS A 434 -18.01 -14.70 -10.97
C LYS A 434 -18.57 -15.50 -12.15
N GLU A 435 -19.33 -14.85 -13.03
CA GLU A 435 -19.97 -15.52 -14.17
C GLU A 435 -18.93 -16.08 -15.16
N LYS A 436 -17.92 -15.28 -15.51
CA LYS A 436 -16.83 -15.69 -16.41
C LYS A 436 -16.03 -16.87 -15.86
N ILE A 437 -15.78 -16.91 -14.54
CA ILE A 437 -15.12 -18.05 -13.88
C ILE A 437 -15.98 -19.30 -14.05
N GLY A 438 -17.29 -19.21 -13.75
CA GLY A 438 -18.21 -20.33 -13.88
C GLY A 438 -18.38 -20.83 -15.32
N ASP A 439 -18.38 -19.94 -16.31
CA ASP A 439 -18.47 -20.35 -17.72
C ASP A 439 -17.18 -21.03 -18.21
N ASN A 440 -16.02 -20.51 -17.84
CA ASN A 440 -14.74 -21.12 -18.17
C ASN A 440 -14.57 -22.50 -17.51
N GLU A 441 -15.12 -22.69 -16.31
CA GLU A 441 -15.09 -23.98 -15.64
C GLU A 441 -15.82 -25.07 -16.42
N LYS A 442 -16.96 -24.76 -17.06
CA LYS A 442 -17.68 -25.69 -17.94
C LYS A 442 -16.83 -26.18 -19.11
N GLU A 443 -15.81 -25.42 -19.49
CA GLU A 443 -14.81 -25.76 -20.52
C GLU A 443 -13.54 -26.43 -19.96
N GLY A 444 -13.56 -26.78 -18.66
CA GLY A 444 -12.47 -27.46 -17.96
C GLY A 444 -11.38 -26.53 -17.41
N PHE A 445 -11.55 -25.21 -17.43
CA PHE A 445 -10.59 -24.28 -16.87
C PHE A 445 -10.73 -24.15 -15.35
N ARG A 446 -9.59 -24.14 -14.67
CA ARG A 446 -9.48 -23.89 -13.23
C ARG A 446 -8.67 -22.62 -12.98
N LEU A 447 -9.11 -21.85 -11.99
CA LEU A 447 -8.53 -20.58 -11.63
C LEU A 447 -7.14 -20.82 -11.03
N LYS A 448 -6.16 -20.09 -11.54
CA LYS A 448 -4.77 -20.11 -11.10
C LYS A 448 -4.47 -18.88 -10.24
N GLU A 449 -4.92 -17.71 -10.69
CA GLU A 449 -4.54 -16.42 -10.15
C GLU A 449 -5.67 -15.40 -10.35
N LEU A 450 -5.89 -14.54 -9.38
CA LEU A 450 -6.88 -13.47 -9.42
C LEU A 450 -6.24 -12.20 -8.86
N THR A 451 -6.33 -11.13 -9.60
CA THR A 451 -5.78 -9.84 -9.18
C THR A 451 -6.77 -8.72 -9.47
N TYR A 452 -6.63 -7.62 -8.74
CA TYR A 452 -7.38 -6.40 -8.95
C TYR A 452 -6.45 -5.20 -8.94
N GLY A 453 -6.52 -4.39 -9.98
CA GLY A 453 -5.72 -3.19 -10.15
C GLY A 453 -6.38 -2.23 -11.11
N GLU A 454 -6.21 -0.92 -10.90
CA GLU A 454 -6.73 0.11 -11.82
C GLU A 454 -8.22 -0.01 -12.16
N GLY A 455 -9.07 -0.43 -11.22
CA GLY A 455 -10.50 -0.59 -11.53
C GLY A 455 -10.85 -1.90 -12.23
N LEU A 456 -9.88 -2.80 -12.45
CA LEU A 456 -10.05 -4.02 -13.24
C LEU A 456 -9.72 -5.26 -12.42
N TRP A 457 -10.69 -6.18 -12.38
CA TRP A 457 -10.48 -7.57 -12.02
C TRP A 457 -9.86 -8.30 -13.19
N ILE A 458 -8.84 -9.12 -12.91
CA ILE A 458 -8.23 -10.01 -13.89
C ILE A 458 -8.11 -11.41 -13.29
N SER A 459 -8.60 -12.40 -14.02
CA SER A 459 -8.43 -13.82 -13.68
C SER A 459 -7.53 -14.50 -14.70
N VAL A 460 -6.61 -15.35 -14.26
CA VAL A 460 -5.87 -16.29 -15.11
C VAL A 460 -6.33 -17.70 -14.78
N MET A 461 -6.69 -18.47 -15.81
CA MET A 461 -7.21 -19.83 -15.65
C MET A 461 -6.50 -20.81 -16.59
N ASN A 462 -6.29 -22.04 -16.13
CA ASN A 462 -5.63 -23.10 -16.88
C ASN A 462 -6.56 -24.32 -17.03
N ALA A 463 -6.53 -24.99 -18.17
CA ALA A 463 -7.15 -26.29 -18.39
C ALA A 463 -6.09 -27.28 -18.88
N LYS A 464 -6.16 -28.56 -18.48
CA LYS A 464 -5.28 -29.58 -19.07
C LYS A 464 -5.66 -29.80 -20.55
N THR A 465 -4.68 -30.03 -21.41
CA THR A 465 -4.90 -30.56 -22.76
C THR A 465 -5.16 -32.06 -22.62
N ASN A 466 -6.27 -32.53 -23.20
CA ASN A 466 -6.62 -33.95 -23.26
C ASN A 466 -5.62 -34.75 -24.10
#